data_AF-A0A2I0WCS6-F1
#
_entry.id   AF-A0A2I0WCS6-F1
#
_cell.length_a   1.000
_cell.length_b   1.000
_cell.length_c   1.000
_cell.angle_alpha   90.00
_cell.angle_beta   90.00
_cell.angle_gamma   90.00
#
_symmetry.space_group_name_H-M   'P 1'
#
loop_
_entity.id
_entity.type
_entity.pdbx_description
1 polymer ?
#
loop_
_entity_poly.entity_id
_entity_poly.type
_entity_poly.pdbx_seq_one_letter_code
_entity_poly.pdbx_strand_id
1 'polypeptide(L)'
;MSEAGIRTIDTFTYLSDEVGGVGNLGFTKQNVYNYIQKERRAKIETGDTNSLIKLFKERAIDDNMFAWDVQTDEDDYLLNFF
;
A
#
# COMPACT_ATOMS: atom_id res chain seq x y z
N MET A 1 -6.95 6.28 -3.13
CA MET A 1 -6.90 6.98 -1.83
C MET A 1 -5.66 6.57 -1.04
N SER A 2 -4.51 7.12 -1.42
CA SER A 2 -3.35 7.35 -0.54
C SER A 2 -2.46 8.50 -1.04
N GLU A 3 -2.93 9.34 -1.96
CA GLU A 3 -2.16 10.51 -2.44
C GLU A 3 -2.25 11.71 -1.49
N ALA A 4 -3.32 11.81 -0.70
CA ALA A 4 -3.56 12.92 0.21
C ALA A 4 -2.96 12.72 1.63
N GLY A 5 -2.26 11.61 1.89
CA GLY A 5 -1.66 11.31 3.21
C GLY A 5 -2.65 11.00 4.35
N ILE A 6 -3.95 10.90 4.05
CA ILE A 6 -4.98 10.58 5.06
C ILE A 6 -4.89 9.10 5.43
N ARG A 7 -4.89 8.80 6.74
CA ARG A 7 -4.84 7.42 7.21
C ARG A 7 -6.15 6.70 6.85
N THR A 8 -6.04 5.46 6.40
CA THR A 8 -7.19 4.60 6.07
C THR A 8 -8.25 4.56 7.18
N ILE A 9 -7.82 4.58 8.43
CA ILE A 9 -8.73 4.57 9.59
C ILE A 9 -9.53 5.86 9.71
N ASP A 10 -8.93 7.01 9.39
CA ASP A 10 -9.61 8.31 9.46
C ASP A 10 -10.66 8.40 8.35
N THR A 11 -10.33 7.93 7.14
CA THR A 11 -11.31 7.80 6.04
C THR A 11 -12.47 6.88 6.41
N PHE A 12 -12.19 5.74 7.04
CA PHE A 12 -13.24 4.80 7.46
C PHE A 12 -14.16 5.41 8.53
N THR A 13 -13.58 6.07 9.53
CA THR A 13 -14.34 6.73 10.60
C THR A 13 -15.22 7.84 10.02
N TYR A 14 -14.65 8.68 9.16
CA TYR A 14 -15.41 9.73 8.48
C TYR A 14 -16.61 9.17 7.70
N LEU A 15 -16.39 8.12 6.90
CA LEU A 15 -17.47 7.49 6.13
C LEU A 15 -18.53 6.87 7.04
N SER A 16 -18.13 6.27 8.15
CA SER A 16 -19.06 5.77 9.18
C SER A 16 -19.91 6.91 9.73
N ASP A 17 -19.32 8.03 10.10
CA ASP A 17 -20.03 9.17 10.70
C ASP A 17 -21.04 9.76 9.70
N GLU A 18 -20.66 9.89 8.43
CA GLU A 18 -21.55 10.39 7.36
C GLU A 18 -22.79 9.51 7.15
N VAL A 19 -22.68 8.20 7.35
CA VAL A 19 -23.81 7.27 7.22
C VAL A 19 -24.52 7.00 8.56
N GLY A 20 -24.17 7.72 9.63
CA GLY A 20 -24.79 7.55 10.95
C GLY A 20 -24.33 6.29 11.72
N GLY A 21 -23.15 5.77 11.40
CA GLY A 21 -22.48 4.71 12.12
C GLY A 21 -22.07 3.52 11.25
N VAL A 22 -21.13 2.72 11.77
CA VAL A 22 -20.54 1.57 11.08
C VAL A 22 -21.58 0.54 10.63
N GLY A 23 -22.70 0.38 11.37
CA GLY A 23 -23.77 -0.55 11.01
C GLY A 23 -24.47 -0.22 9.70
N ASN A 24 -24.39 1.03 9.25
CA ASN A 24 -24.95 1.49 7.98
C ASN A 24 -23.93 1.44 6.84
N LEU A 25 -22.67 1.11 7.13
CA LEU A 25 -21.67 0.87 6.09
C LEU A 25 -21.91 -0.51 5.46
N GLY A 26 -22.06 -0.54 4.13
CA GLY A 26 -22.14 -1.78 3.35
C GLY A 26 -20.82 -2.56 3.27
N PHE A 27 -19.78 -2.15 4.02
CA PHE A 27 -18.46 -2.77 4.03
C PHE A 27 -17.79 -2.62 5.39
N THR A 28 -16.88 -3.54 5.70
CA THR A 28 -16.13 -3.54 6.95
C THR A 28 -14.79 -2.81 6.81
N LYS A 29 -14.15 -2.48 7.94
CA LYS A 29 -12.75 -2.01 7.97
C LYS A 29 -11.82 -2.94 7.18
N GLN A 30 -12.01 -4.25 7.35
CA GLN A 30 -11.20 -5.26 6.67
C GLN A 30 -11.36 -5.19 5.15
N ASN A 31 -12.58 -4.95 4.64
CA ASN A 31 -12.79 -4.78 3.20
C ASN A 31 -12.02 -3.57 2.65
N VAL A 32 -11.96 -2.47 3.39
CA VAL A 32 -11.20 -1.27 2.99
C VAL A 32 -9.70 -1.57 2.93
N TYR A 33 -9.14 -2.21 3.96
CA TYR A 33 -7.72 -2.59 3.94
C TYR A 33 -7.41 -3.57 2.80
N ASN A 34 -8.25 -4.58 2.60
CA ASN A 34 -8.08 -5.54 1.51
C ASN A 34 -8.13 -4.86 0.14
N TYR A 35 -9.03 -3.90 -0.06
CA TYR A 35 -9.12 -3.12 -1.29
C TYR A 35 -7.86 -2.29 -1.52
N ILE A 36 -7.38 -1.57 -0.51
CA ILE A 36 -6.14 -0.76 -0.61
C ILE A 36 -4.93 -1.66 -0.91
N GLN A 37 -4.84 -2.83 -0.27
CA GLN A 37 -3.75 -3.77 -0.55
C GLN A 37 -3.84 -4.38 -1.94
N LYS A 38 -5.06 -4.65 -2.44
CA LYS A 38 -5.27 -5.06 -3.83
C LYS A 38 -4.81 -3.99 -4.81
N GLU A 39 -5.18 -2.73 -4.60
CA GLU A 39 -4.74 -1.60 -5.44
C GLU A 39 -3.22 -1.42 -5.39
N ARG A 40 -2.61 -1.56 -4.20
CA ARG A 40 -1.14 -1.54 -4.05
C ARG A 40 -0.48 -2.69 -4.81
N ARG A 41 -1.02 -3.91 -4.72
CA ARG A 41 -0.51 -5.07 -5.43
C ARG A 41 -0.67 -4.93 -6.95
N ALA A 42 -1.79 -4.38 -7.42
CA ALA A 42 -2.01 -4.12 -8.84
C ALA A 42 -0.97 -3.13 -9.43
N LYS A 43 -0.49 -2.17 -8.64
CA LYS A 43 0.62 -1.28 -9.02
C LYS A 43 1.99 -1.97 -9.06
N ILE A 44 2.15 -3.08 -8.35
CA ILE A 44 3.38 -3.89 -8.35
C ILE A 44 3.34 -4.95 -9.46
N GLU A 45 2.17 -5.53 -9.72
CA GLU A 45 1.96 -6.61 -10.71
C GLU A 45 2.14 -6.18 -12.17
N THR A 46 2.24 -4.87 -12.45
CA THR A 46 2.62 -4.38 -13.80
C THR A 46 4.06 -4.72 -14.20
N GLY A 47 4.80 -5.49 -13.40
CA GLY A 47 6.06 -6.14 -13.79
C GLY A 47 7.25 -5.18 -13.90
N ASP A 48 7.05 -3.90 -13.58
CA ASP A 48 8.12 -2.92 -13.54
C ASP A 48 8.81 -2.95 -12.19
N THR A 49 9.99 -3.57 -12.17
CA THR A 49 10.93 -3.56 -11.05
C THR A 49 11.13 -2.16 -10.45
N ASN A 50 11.10 -1.11 -11.27
CA ASN A 50 11.28 0.27 -10.79
C ASN A 50 10.10 0.75 -9.93
N SER A 51 8.88 0.32 -10.26
CA SER A 51 7.68 0.64 -9.48
C SER A 51 7.71 -0.01 -8.10
N LEU A 52 8.25 -1.22 -7.99
CA LEU A 52 8.44 -1.91 -6.71
C LEU A 52 9.58 -1.28 -5.88
N ILE A 53 10.71 -0.96 -6.50
CA ILE A 53 11.82 -0.23 -5.84
C ILE A 53 11.35 1.12 -5.30
N LYS A 54 10.56 1.87 -6.08
CA LYS A 54 10.01 3.16 -5.64
C LYS A 54 9.12 3.00 -4.40
N LEU A 55 8.24 2.00 -4.39
CA LEU A 55 7.38 1.71 -3.25
C LEU A 55 8.18 1.40 -1.98
N PHE A 56 9.26 0.63 -2.12
CA PHE A 56 10.08 0.23 -0.97
C PHE A 56 10.89 1.40 -0.42
N LYS A 57 11.37 2.30 -1.30
CA LYS A 57 11.99 3.57 -0.90
C LYS A 57 11.01 4.46 -0.14
N GLU A 58 9.79 4.63 -0.64
CA GLU A 58 8.74 5.40 0.06
C GLU A 58 8.44 4.79 1.43
N ARG A 59 8.36 3.45 1.52
CA ARG A 59 8.07 2.78 2.79
C ARG A 59 9.22 2.87 3.80
N ALA A 60 10.47 2.84 3.36
CA ALA A 60 11.62 3.03 4.24
C ALA A 60 11.71 4.46 4.82
N ILE A 61 11.08 5.44 4.17
CA ILE A 61 10.94 6.82 4.70
C ILE A 61 9.88 6.87 5.80
N ASP A 62 8.75 6.18 5.60
CA ASP A 62 7.62 6.19 6.54
C ASP A 62 7.83 5.25 7.75
N ASP A 63 8.61 4.18 7.59
CA ASP A 63 8.82 3.13 8.58
C ASP A 63 10.31 2.83 8.75
N ASN A 64 10.91 3.40 9.80
CA ASN A 64 12.34 3.24 10.11
C ASN A 64 12.74 1.78 10.46
N MET A 65 11.78 0.89 10.69
CA MET A 65 12.03 -0.54 10.92
C MET A 65 11.90 -1.37 9.63
N PHE A 66 11.46 -0.76 8.53
CA PHE A 66 11.35 -1.41 7.23
C PHE A 66 12.71 -1.43 6.52
N ALA A 67 13.36 -2.58 6.52
CA ALA A 67 14.54 -2.88 5.74
C ALA A 67 14.18 -3.74 4.52
N TRP A 68 14.88 -3.52 3.41
CA TRP A 68 14.77 -4.31 2.20
C TRP A 68 16.11 -4.32 1.47
N ASP A 69 16.36 -5.35 0.68
CA ASP A 69 17.53 -5.45 -0.19
C ASP A 69 17.16 -6.05 -1.56
N VAL A 70 18.04 -5.87 -2.54
CA VAL A 70 17.85 -6.39 -3.90
C VAL A 70 19.07 -7.14 -4.40
N GLN A 71 18.83 -8.24 -5.08
CA GLN A 71 19.86 -8.94 -5.83
C GLN A 71 19.71 -8.62 -7.31
N THR A 72 20.80 -8.20 -7.95
CA THR A 72 20.88 -8.03 -9.40
C THR A 72 21.82 -9.07 -10.03
N ASP A 73 21.69 -9.30 -11.33
CA ASP A 73 22.66 -10.06 -12.12
C ASP A 73 23.84 -9.18 -12.58
N GLU A 74 24.72 -9.72 -13.42
CA GLU A 74 25.91 -9.01 -13.94
C GLU A 74 25.55 -7.85 -14.87
N ASP A 75 24.33 -7.82 -15.40
CA ASP A 75 23.80 -6.79 -16.30
C ASP A 75 22.85 -5.82 -15.55
N ASP A 76 22.89 -5.80 -14.21
CA ASP A 76 22.03 -5.00 -13.31
C ASP A 76 20.53 -5.29 -13.42
N TYR A 77 20.13 -6.43 -14.02
CA TYR A 77 18.74 -6.86 -13.98
C TYR A 77 18.42 -7.46 -12.62
N LEU A 78 17.28 -7.07 -12.09
CA LEU A 78 16.85 -7.53 -10.78
C LEU A 78 16.44 -9.02 -10.80
N LEU A 79 17.07 -9.78 -9.91
CA LEU A 79 16.84 -11.21 -9.69
C LEU A 79 15.91 -11.48 -8.49
N ASN A 80 16.18 -10.86 -7.34
CA ASN A 80 15.45 -11.13 -6.08
C ASN A 80 15.26 -9.86 -5.22
N PHE A 81 14.30 -9.92 -4.30
CA PHE A 81 14.06 -8.95 -3.22
C PHE A 81 14.11 -9.65 -1.86
N PHE A 82 14.74 -9.03 -0.87
CA PHE A 82 14.86 -9.52 0.51
C PHE A 82 14.29 -8.51 1.52
#